data_AF-A0A645H790-F1
#
_entry.id   AF-A0A645H790-F1
#
_cell.length_a   1.000
_cell.length_b   1.000
_cell.length_c   1.000
_cell.angle_alpha   90.00
_cell.angle_beta   90.00
_cell.angle_gamma   90.00
#
_symmetry.space_group_name_H-M   'P 1'
#
loop_
_entity.id
_entity.type
_entity.pdbx_description
1 polymer ?
#
loop_
_entity_poly.entity_id
_entity_poly.type
_entity_poly.pdbx_seq_one_letter_code
_entity_poly.pdbx_strand_id
1 'polypeptide(L)' 'MSEQSDAMVVVLSEETGAISVAVKGTLERDISDAVLRERLMDYLVFDDSQKQVDPGRIKNLFGGFRK' A
#
# COMPACT_ATOMS: atom_id res chain seq x y z
N MET A 1 7.88 4.83 18.44
CA MET A 1 8.04 3.58 17.66
C MET A 1 7.80 3.85 16.19
N SER A 2 6.58 3.85 15.65
CA SER A 2 6.32 4.15 14.23
C SER A 2 6.64 5.59 13.77
N GLU A 3 6.84 6.52 14.72
CA GLU A 3 7.28 7.90 14.42
C GLU A 3 8.79 7.99 14.16
N GLN A 4 9.57 7.08 14.74
CA GLN A 4 11.04 7.06 14.63
C GLN A 4 11.57 5.88 13.83
N SER A 5 10.69 5.07 13.23
CA SER A 5 11.04 3.94 12.39
C SER A 5 9.99 3.74 11.30
N ASP A 6 10.35 2.99 10.26
CA ASP A 6 9.43 2.58 9.18
C ASP A 6 8.60 1.34 9.58
N ALA A 7 8.21 1.26 10.86
CA ALA A 7 7.45 0.13 11.38
C ALA A 7 5.94 0.42 11.36
N MET A 8 5.17 -0.58 10.96
CA MET A 8 3.74 -0.67 11.23
C MET A 8 3.51 -1.37 12.56
N VAL A 9 2.78 -0.71 13.47
CA VAL A 9 2.44 -1.26 14.78
C VAL A 9 0.93 -1.50 14.82
N VAL A 10 0.52 -2.73 15.13
CA VAL A 10 -0.89 -3.09 15.33
C VAL A 10 -1.09 -3.42 16.80
N VAL A 11 -2.13 -2.85 17.40
CA VAL A 11 -2.51 -3.08 18.80
C VAL A 11 -3.95 -3.60 18.85
N LEU A 12 -4.16 -4.63 19.65
CA LEU A 12 -5.47 -5.22 19.92
C LEU A 12 -5.84 -4.99 21.38
N SER A 13 -7.04 -4.49 21.61
CA SER A 13 -7.64 -4.47 22.94
C SER A 13 -8.04 -5.89 23.33
N GLU A 14 -7.52 -6.40 24.45
CA GLU A 14 -7.90 -7.71 24.98
C GLU A 14 -9.37 -7.76 25.40
N GLU A 15 -9.87 -6.67 25.98
CA GLU A 15 -11.23 -6.60 26.52
C GLU A 15 -12.29 -6.41 25.43
N THR A 16 -12.02 -5.53 24.47
CA THR A 16 -13.04 -5.11 23.49
C THR A 16 -12.80 -5.64 22.09
N GLY A 17 -11.62 -6.21 21.81
CA GLY A 17 -11.21 -6.59 20.46
C GLY A 17 -10.93 -5.42 19.51
N ALA A 18 -11.04 -4.17 19.99
CA ALA A 18 -10.79 -2.99 19.17
C ALA A 18 -9.38 -2.99 18.58
N ILE A 19 -9.27 -2.67 17.30
CA ILE A 19 -8.02 -2.68 16.53
C ILE A 19 -7.51 -1.25 16.39
N SER A 20 -6.23 -1.04 16.63
CA SER A 20 -5.56 0.24 16.35
C SER A 20 -4.27 0.00 15.56
N VAL A 21 -3.95 0.92 14.66
CA VAL A 21 -2.75 0.85 13.81
C VAL A 21 -1.99 2.17 13.91
N ALA A 22 -0.67 2.09 14.07
CA ALA A 22 0.22 3.23 14.00
C ALA A 22 1.28 3.05 12.92
N VAL A 23 1.36 4.02 12.00
CA VAL A 23 2.31 4.05 10.87
C VAL A 23 2.75 5.49 10.63
N LYS A 24 4.06 5.72 10.43
CA LYS A 24 4.62 7.05 10.10
C LYS A 24 4.14 8.16 11.04
N GLY A 25 4.09 7.89 12.34
CA GLY A 25 3.59 8.81 13.37
C GLY A 25 2.07 9.07 13.37
N THR A 26 1.29 8.43 12.50
CA THR A 26 -0.18 8.53 12.45
C THR A 26 -0.80 7.35 13.18
N LEU A 27 -1.80 7.62 14.03
CA LEU A 27 -2.53 6.61 14.79
C LEU A 27 -4.00 6.59 14.36
N GLU A 28 -4.44 5.44 13.83
CA GLU A 28 -5.84 5.13 13.54
C GLU A 28 -6.36 4.18 14.63
N ARG A 29 -7.51 4.50 15.24
CA ARG A 29 -8.09 3.74 16.36
C ARG A 29 -9.46 3.18 15.99
N ASP A 30 -9.81 2.07 16.63
CA ASP A 30 -11.10 1.40 16.49
C ASP A 30 -11.48 1.14 15.02
N ILE A 31 -10.50 0.66 14.26
CA ILE A 31 -10.68 0.33 12.85
C ILE A 31 -11.32 -1.06 12.71
N SER A 32 -12.05 -1.27 11.63
CA SER A 32 -12.60 -2.58 11.30
C SER A 32 -11.53 -3.52 10.72
N ASP A 33 -11.79 -4.82 10.76
CA ASP A 33 -10.96 -5.85 10.11
C ASP A 33 -10.74 -5.59 8.61
N ALA A 34 -11.74 -5.01 7.94
CA ALA A 34 -11.64 -4.65 6.52
C ALA A 34 -10.58 -3.56 6.32
N VAL A 35 -10.61 -2.52 7.15
CA VAL A 35 -9.63 -1.43 7.11
C VAL A 35 -8.24 -1.92 7.51
N LEU A 36 -8.11 -2.79 8.52
CA LEU A 36 -6.82 -3.38 8.86
C LEU A 36 -6.23 -4.14 7.67
N ARG A 37 -7.05 -4.94 6.97
CA ARG A 37 -6.62 -5.68 5.78
C ARG A 37 -6.13 -4.74 4.69
N GLU A 38 -6.87 -3.67 4.39
CA GLU A 38 -6.46 -2.66 3.41
C GLU A 38 -5.10 -2.06 3.78
N ARG A 39 -4.92 -1.62 5.03
CA ARG A 39 -3.64 -1.06 5.49
C ARG A 39 -2.49 -2.06 5.37
N LEU A 40 -2.71 -3.34 5.68
CA LEU A 40 -1.67 -4.37 5.51
C LEU A 40 -1.29 -4.54 4.03
N MET A 41 -2.27 -4.49 3.11
CA MET A 41 -1.98 -4.53 1.67
C MET A 41 -1.20 -3.28 1.24
N ASP A 42 -1.63 -2.09 1.66
CA ASP A 42 -1.01 -0.81 1.28
C ASP A 42 0.46 -0.70 1.70
N TYR A 43 0.79 -1.22 2.90
CA TYR A 43 2.11 -1.01 3.51
C TYR A 43 3.06 -2.20 3.38
N LEU A 44 2.58 -3.44 3.25
CA LEU A 44 3.42 -4.64 3.30
C LEU A 44 3.41 -5.46 2.01
N VAL A 45 2.44 -5.25 1.11
CA VAL A 45 2.37 -5.98 -0.15
C VAL A 45 2.87 -5.08 -1.28
N PHE A 46 4.06 -5.39 -1.77
CA PHE A 46 4.59 -4.78 -2.99
C PHE A 46 4.10 -5.58 -4.18
N ASP A 47 3.29 -4.95 -5.03
CA ASP A 47 2.92 -5.54 -6.31
C ASP A 47 4.08 -5.37 -7.31
N ASP A 48 4.94 -6.39 -7.40
CA ASP A 48 6.03 -6.47 -8.37
C ASP A 48 5.54 -6.57 -9.84
N SER A 49 4.22 -6.67 -10.06
CA SER A 49 3.64 -6.83 -11.40
C SER A 49 3.56 -5.53 -12.22
N GLN A 50 3.91 -4.37 -11.65
CA GLN A 50 4.00 -3.10 -12.40
C GLN A 50 5.31 -2.93 -13.19
N LYS A 51 5.88 -4.02 -13.71
CA LYS A 51 6.94 -3.97 -14.73
C LYS A 51 6.33 -4.09 -16.13
N GLN A 52 6.35 -2.94 -16.83
CA GLN A 52 6.55 -2.75 -18.28
C GLN A 52 5.40 -2.08 -19.04
N VAL A 53 5.57 -0.78 -19.30
CA VAL A 53 5.32 -0.23 -20.64
C VAL A 53 6.64 0.33 -21.14
N ASP A 54 7.38 -0.45 -21.94
CA ASP A 54 8.55 0.05 -22.66
C ASP A 54 8.09 1.04 -23.74
N PRO A 55 8.38 2.35 -23.63
CA PRO A 55 7.97 3.35 -24.61
C PRO A 55 8.59 3.10 -25.99
N GLY A 56 9.67 2.31 -26.06
CA GLY A 56 10.25 1.85 -27.33
C GLY A 56 9.30 0.98 -28.17
N ARG A 57 8.36 0.25 -27.55
CA ARG A 57 7.34 -0.54 -28.27
C ARG A 57 6.26 0.35 -28.88
N ILE A 58 5.97 1.49 -28.25
CA ILE A 58 4.97 2.46 -28.72
C ILE A 58 5.46 3.19 -29.98
N LYS A 59 6.76 3.47 -30.10
CA LYS A 59 7.33 4.14 -31.29
C LYS A 59 7.13 3.32 -32.58
N ASN A 60 7.13 2.00 -32.49
CA ASN A 60 6.88 1.11 -33.63
C ASN A 60 5.39 0.99 -33.98
N LEU A 61 4.49 1.43 -33.09
CA LEU A 61 3.04 1.40 -33.28
C LEU A 61 2.49 2.70 -33.89
N PHE A 62 3.12 3.85 -33.59
CA PHE A 62 2.73 5.15 -34.15
C PHE A 62 3.54 5.57 -35.40
N GLY A 63 4.56 4.80 -35.79
CA GLY A 63 5.35 5.04 -37.00
C GLY A 63 4.67 4.68 -38.33
N GLY A 64 3.40 4.24 -38.30
CA GLY A 64 2.64 3.79 -39.47
C GLY A 64 1.96 4.89 -40.29
N PHE A 65 1.97 6.15 -39.86
CA PHE A 65 1.43 7.26 -40.67
C PHE A 65 2.50 7.80 -41.62
N ARG A 66 2.65 7.12 -42.76
CA ARG A 66 3.18 7.71 -43.99
C ARG A 66 2.03 7.91 -44.97
N LYS A 67 1.68 9.17 -45.22
CA LYS A 67 1.38 9.68 -46.56
C LYS A 67 1.59 11.19 -46.61
#